data_AF-A0A2S8F3F4-F1
#
_entry.id   AF-A0A2S8F3F4-F1
#
_cell.length_a   1.000
_cell.length_b   1.000
_cell.length_c   1.000
_cell.angle_alpha   90.00
_cell.angle_beta   90.00
_cell.angle_gamma   90.00
#
_symmetry.space_group_name_H-M   'P 1'
#
loop_
_entity.id
_entity.type
_entity.pdbx_description
1 polymer ?
#
loop_
_entity_poly.entity_id
_entity_poly.type
_entity_poly.pdbx_seq_one_letter_code
_entity_poly.pdbx_strand_id
1 'polypeptide(L)'
;MRAFLGTTLLIALAATGLMAEDKAGHALRPIKIIPHQASQTSFAEAQKWQKKLRTTKADINVIDTPLRDALQFISEQIDVPIRIDHRSLDEVGLNSDAELTLETHKLAADTLLQLLLRQISLTYRIDSTGVVVTTWDAAEANMVRRVYPVGDLINVGPQSDPDYLIDVIVTSVDTPQWEELGGPASITHFQNSLIVDHTNKAHRKVESLIARLREVKNLSSDSYATQALSAFPPDEQTADVEAKLNSVKITVDFIDLPLEDVTAFLAKTSEVPILLDKETLAEIGIATDQPINVTAKDLTLRQTLNILSQQHELSWYVIGGMIIVTSHEEAERELEIRLYPVRDLVWHGLSVSDPKLRTQLWEVTRSASQENDHPLGRTNLNSNVLPEMPDYDNLTKSITSSVRPEWWEELGGPGSIANYPLCDCLVVQQTREVHEEIAELLAEIRSQQNPTDKTKLAQQIEKLGQEVLTVRYMPSQITDTPSDLTREDFQAIGRQMQQLIEPDSWRDDTHFILATQGGLIVRHERNTQEKIAKLLDQIGIGLPVPAKNKRDTGTDKSQTPATQEPGGMGSSFTPPQDGQQGGFF
;
A
#
# COMPACT_ATOMS: atom_id res chain seq x y z
N MET A 1 33.56 -46.64 52.08
CA MET A 1 33.38 -45.38 52.83
C MET A 1 33.71 -44.23 51.88
N ARG A 2 32.73 -43.40 51.50
CA ARG A 2 32.87 -42.25 50.55
C ARG A 2 33.35 -42.63 49.12
N ALA A 3 33.34 -41.74 48.12
CA ALA A 3 32.24 -40.89 47.59
C ALA A 3 32.74 -40.15 46.32
N PHE A 4 31.84 -39.90 45.34
CA PHE A 4 32.05 -39.01 44.16
C PHE A 4 33.18 -39.43 43.18
N LEU A 5 33.27 -38.94 41.92
CA LEU A 5 32.38 -38.16 41.05
C LEU A 5 32.60 -38.63 39.59
N GLY A 6 31.62 -38.52 38.69
CA GLY A 6 31.83 -38.87 37.27
C GLY A 6 30.56 -38.95 36.42
N THR A 7 29.95 -37.79 36.12
CA THR A 7 28.74 -37.70 35.28
C THR A 7 29.07 -37.64 33.80
N THR A 8 28.39 -38.44 32.98
CA THR A 8 28.23 -38.17 31.54
C THR A 8 26.82 -38.56 31.14
N LEU A 9 26.00 -37.57 30.78
CA LEU A 9 24.56 -37.74 30.55
C LEU A 9 24.30 -37.86 29.04
N LEU A 10 23.91 -39.05 28.59
CA LEU A 10 23.61 -39.33 27.19
C LEU A 10 22.14 -39.78 27.07
N ILE A 11 21.23 -38.82 26.94
CA ILE A 11 19.79 -39.10 26.81
C ILE A 11 19.48 -39.50 25.38
N ALA A 12 19.51 -40.81 25.10
CA ALA A 12 18.86 -41.39 23.94
C ALA A 12 17.35 -41.48 24.22
N LEU A 13 16.55 -40.60 23.61
CA LEU A 13 15.11 -40.51 23.86
C LEU A 13 14.32 -41.53 23.01
N ALA A 14 14.55 -42.82 23.30
CA ALA A 14 13.82 -43.93 22.68
C ALA A 14 12.39 -44.04 23.25
N ALA A 15 11.39 -43.83 22.41
CA ALA A 15 9.99 -43.80 22.82
C ALA A 15 9.37 -45.22 22.91
N THR A 16 9.27 -45.79 24.12
CA THR A 16 8.36 -46.92 24.39
C THR A 16 7.89 -46.96 25.85
N GLY A 17 6.59 -46.73 26.04
CA GLY A 17 5.75 -47.42 27.03
C GLY A 17 6.13 -47.38 28.52
N LEU A 18 5.70 -46.33 29.23
CA LEU A 18 5.27 -46.49 30.62
C LEU A 18 3.85 -45.93 30.81
N MET A 19 2.86 -46.73 30.41
CA MET A 19 1.44 -46.44 30.65
C MET A 19 1.10 -46.69 32.12
N ALA A 20 1.21 -45.66 32.94
CA ALA A 20 0.52 -45.57 34.23
C ALA A 20 -0.73 -44.70 34.06
N GLU A 21 -1.83 -45.06 34.72
CA GLU A 21 -3.11 -44.40 34.51
C GLU A 21 -3.15 -42.99 35.14
N ASP A 22 -3.39 -41.96 34.32
CA ASP A 22 -4.02 -40.72 34.79
C ASP A 22 -5.34 -40.50 34.03
N LYS A 23 -6.46 -40.60 34.76
CA LYS A 23 -7.82 -40.78 34.22
C LYS A 23 -8.61 -39.48 34.16
N ALA A 24 -8.03 -38.42 33.60
CA ALA A 24 -8.78 -37.22 33.24
C ALA A 24 -8.12 -36.43 32.09
N GLY A 25 -8.41 -36.85 30.84
CA GLY A 25 -8.03 -36.10 29.65
C GLY A 25 -8.68 -34.71 29.61
N HIS A 26 -8.03 -33.73 30.23
CA HIS A 26 -8.36 -32.32 30.14
C HIS A 26 -7.93 -31.80 28.76
N ALA A 27 -8.70 -32.17 27.73
CA ALA A 27 -8.67 -31.47 26.45
C ALA A 27 -8.82 -29.98 26.74
N LEU A 28 -7.80 -29.19 26.37
CA LEU A 28 -7.73 -27.76 26.66
C LEU A 28 -8.98 -27.09 26.09
N ARG A 29 -9.92 -26.74 26.98
CA ARG A 29 -11.18 -26.12 26.57
C ARG A 29 -10.83 -24.79 25.91
N PRO A 30 -11.35 -24.49 24.70
CA PRO A 30 -11.03 -23.25 24.03
C PRO A 30 -11.38 -22.08 24.94
N ILE A 31 -10.43 -21.17 25.15
CA ILE A 31 -10.57 -20.06 26.09
C ILE A 31 -11.73 -19.19 25.61
N LYS A 32 -12.85 -19.22 26.34
CA LYS A 32 -14.01 -18.38 26.03
C LYS A 32 -13.70 -16.95 26.46
N ILE A 33 -13.10 -16.20 25.55
CA ILE A 33 -12.89 -14.76 25.69
C ILE A 33 -14.25 -14.10 25.93
N ILE A 34 -14.37 -13.35 27.02
CA ILE A 34 -15.52 -12.49 27.32
C ILE A 34 -15.05 -11.06 27.06
N PRO A 35 -15.42 -10.43 25.93
CA PRO A 35 -15.01 -9.06 25.63
C PRO A 35 -15.64 -8.05 26.60
N HIS A 36 -14.96 -6.92 26.78
CA HIS A 36 -15.41 -5.85 27.68
C HIS A 36 -16.65 -5.15 27.12
N GLN A 37 -17.80 -5.33 27.77
CA GLN A 37 -19.11 -4.96 27.21
C GLN A 37 -19.23 -3.48 26.84
N ALA A 38 -18.77 -2.56 27.69
CA ALA A 38 -18.87 -1.12 27.42
C ALA A 38 -18.10 -0.68 26.15
N SER A 39 -16.97 -1.34 25.87
CA SER A 39 -16.18 -1.10 24.65
C SER A 39 -16.92 -1.59 23.39
N GLN A 40 -17.65 -2.71 23.49
CA GLN A 40 -18.49 -3.19 22.39
C GLN A 40 -19.71 -2.29 22.16
N THR A 41 -20.36 -1.81 23.23
CA THR A 41 -21.53 -0.93 23.14
C THR A 41 -21.17 0.37 22.42
N SER A 42 -20.12 1.06 22.86
CA SER A 42 -19.69 2.34 22.26
C SER A 42 -19.39 2.21 20.76
N PHE A 43 -18.67 1.15 20.37
CA PHE A 43 -18.37 0.86 18.97
C PHE A 43 -19.62 0.56 18.14
N ALA A 44 -20.54 -0.26 18.67
CA ALA A 44 -21.80 -0.58 18.00
C ALA A 44 -22.73 0.64 17.86
N GLU A 45 -22.73 1.56 18.81
CA GLU A 45 -23.49 2.81 18.74
C GLU A 45 -22.92 3.77 17.70
N ALA A 46 -21.60 3.94 17.63
CA ALA A 46 -20.96 4.73 16.57
C ALA A 46 -21.25 4.14 15.16
N GLN A 47 -21.14 2.81 15.01
CA GLN A 47 -21.52 2.13 13.76
C GLN A 47 -23.01 2.27 13.41
N LYS A 48 -23.92 2.27 14.40
CA LYS A 48 -25.35 2.53 14.22
C LYS A 48 -25.59 3.93 13.64
N TRP A 49 -24.97 4.96 14.21
CA TRP A 49 -25.12 6.33 13.71
C TRP A 49 -24.52 6.49 12.31
N GLN A 50 -23.31 5.96 12.08
CA GLN A 50 -22.66 5.96 10.76
C GLN A 50 -23.50 5.26 9.70
N LYS A 51 -24.08 4.10 10.01
CA LYS A 51 -25.00 3.41 9.10
C LYS A 51 -26.24 4.26 8.81
N LYS A 52 -26.83 4.89 9.83
CA LYS A 52 -28.01 5.74 9.68
C LYS A 52 -27.74 6.94 8.75
N LEU A 53 -26.62 7.64 8.92
CA LEU A 53 -26.22 8.75 8.05
C LEU A 53 -26.13 8.35 6.57
N ARG A 54 -25.62 7.14 6.28
CA ARG A 54 -25.51 6.62 4.90
C ARG A 54 -26.82 6.09 4.31
N THR A 55 -27.79 5.69 5.15
CA THR A 55 -29.09 5.15 4.67
C THR A 55 -30.22 6.16 4.67
N THR A 56 -30.18 7.16 5.54
CA THR A 56 -31.18 8.23 5.60
C THR A 56 -30.90 9.22 4.47
N LYS A 57 -31.78 9.27 3.48
CA LYS A 57 -31.81 10.33 2.46
C LYS A 57 -32.75 11.44 2.94
N ALA A 58 -32.36 12.71 2.76
CA ALA A 58 -33.17 13.87 3.13
C ALA A 58 -33.18 14.92 2.00
N ASP A 59 -34.22 15.74 1.99
CA ASP A 59 -34.29 16.97 1.20
C ASP A 59 -33.93 18.13 2.16
N ILE A 60 -32.82 18.83 1.90
CA ILE A 60 -32.33 19.92 2.75
C ILE A 60 -32.27 21.18 1.88
N ASN A 61 -33.09 22.16 2.25
CA ASN A 61 -33.05 23.52 1.72
C ASN A 61 -32.75 24.44 2.89
N VAL A 62 -31.55 25.00 2.87
CA VAL A 62 -30.98 25.90 3.87
C VAL A 62 -30.44 27.09 3.08
N ILE A 63 -30.88 28.31 3.41
CA ILE A 63 -30.49 29.54 2.72
C ILE A 63 -30.21 30.59 3.78
N ASP A 64 -29.03 31.20 3.73
CA ASP A 64 -28.53 32.26 4.60
C ASP A 64 -28.83 31.98 6.10
N THR A 65 -28.65 30.71 6.50
CA THR A 65 -29.09 30.20 7.81
C THR A 65 -27.88 29.92 8.71
N PRO A 66 -27.86 30.40 9.97
CA PRO A 66 -26.75 30.13 10.89
C PRO A 66 -26.44 28.64 11.07
N LEU A 67 -25.15 28.28 11.13
CA LEU A 67 -24.64 26.91 11.35
C LEU A 67 -25.41 26.17 12.45
N ARG A 68 -25.65 26.83 13.59
CA ARG A 68 -26.41 26.29 14.72
C ARG A 68 -27.80 25.77 14.32
N ASP A 69 -28.55 26.60 13.60
CA ASP A 69 -29.95 26.36 13.29
C ASP A 69 -30.07 25.40 12.09
N ALA A 70 -29.15 25.47 11.13
CA ALA A 70 -29.01 24.50 10.05
C ALA A 70 -28.71 23.09 10.59
N LEU A 71 -27.78 22.94 11.54
CA LEU A 71 -27.48 21.65 12.16
C LEU A 71 -28.62 21.14 13.05
N GLN A 72 -29.35 22.01 13.75
CA GLN A 72 -30.54 21.62 14.50
C GLN A 72 -31.64 21.10 13.56
N PHE A 73 -31.92 21.81 12.46
CA PHE A 73 -32.86 21.37 11.44
C PHE A 73 -32.48 20.01 10.85
N ILE A 74 -31.21 19.83 10.46
CA ILE A 74 -30.72 18.54 9.93
C ILE A 74 -30.85 17.44 10.99
N SER A 75 -30.46 17.70 12.25
CA SER A 75 -30.56 16.76 13.38
C SER A 75 -31.99 16.24 13.58
N GLU A 76 -33.00 17.10 13.39
CA GLU A 76 -34.42 16.75 13.48
C GLU A 76 -34.90 15.96 12.25
N GLN A 77 -34.54 16.38 11.03
CA GLN A 77 -34.95 15.68 9.80
C GLN A 77 -34.39 14.25 9.70
N ILE A 78 -33.14 14.03 10.16
CA ILE A 78 -32.47 12.73 10.01
C ILE A 78 -32.56 11.83 11.26
N ASP A 79 -33.08 12.35 12.39
CA ASP A 79 -33.15 11.68 13.70
C ASP A 79 -31.77 11.13 14.14
N VAL A 80 -30.74 11.95 14.02
CA VAL A 80 -29.38 11.68 14.53
C VAL A 80 -28.96 12.88 15.38
N PRO A 81 -28.59 12.71 16.66
CA PRO A 81 -28.13 13.82 17.49
C PRO A 81 -26.86 14.46 16.91
N ILE A 82 -26.92 15.76 16.62
CA ILE A 82 -25.77 16.58 16.21
C ILE A 82 -25.39 17.52 17.36
N ARG A 83 -24.09 17.75 17.58
CA ARG A 83 -23.56 18.80 18.46
C ARG A 83 -22.37 19.50 17.79
N ILE A 84 -22.06 20.70 18.27
CA ILE A 84 -20.90 21.48 17.86
C ILE A 84 -19.82 21.36 18.94
N ASP A 85 -18.57 21.08 18.56
CA ASP A 85 -17.41 21.14 19.45
C ASP A 85 -16.93 22.59 19.56
N HIS A 86 -17.72 23.41 20.28
CA HIS A 86 -17.53 24.86 20.39
C HIS A 86 -16.09 25.25 20.71
N ARG A 87 -15.40 24.47 21.56
CA ARG A 87 -14.00 24.72 21.91
C ARG A 87 -13.08 24.72 20.69
N SER A 88 -13.21 23.72 19.81
CA SER A 88 -12.33 23.61 18.63
C SER A 88 -12.64 24.65 17.57
N LEU A 89 -13.90 25.11 17.47
CA LEU A 89 -14.27 26.26 16.64
C LEU A 89 -13.71 27.58 17.21
N ASP A 90 -13.88 27.81 18.52
CA ASP A 90 -13.34 28.98 19.23
C ASP A 90 -11.80 29.06 19.10
N GLU A 91 -11.11 27.91 19.13
CA GLU A 91 -9.65 27.79 18.98
C GLU A 91 -9.14 28.22 17.58
N VAL A 92 -9.98 28.19 16.54
CA VAL A 92 -9.66 28.72 15.19
C VAL A 92 -10.39 30.04 14.86
N GLY A 93 -11.16 30.59 15.81
CA GLY A 93 -11.92 31.84 15.62
C GLY A 93 -13.21 31.72 14.81
N LEU A 94 -13.66 30.50 14.49
CA LEU A 94 -14.97 30.25 13.88
C LEU A 94 -16.08 30.31 14.93
N ASN A 95 -17.29 30.72 14.53
CA ASN A 95 -18.43 30.83 15.43
C ASN A 95 -19.64 30.01 14.91
N SER A 96 -20.66 29.82 15.77
CA SER A 96 -21.87 29.06 15.42
C SER A 96 -22.90 29.81 14.56
N ASP A 97 -22.55 31.03 14.18
CA ASP A 97 -23.48 32.07 13.70
C ASP A 97 -23.19 32.42 12.23
N ALA A 98 -22.16 31.82 11.63
CA ALA A 98 -21.88 31.85 10.20
C ALA A 98 -23.08 31.31 9.41
N GLU A 99 -23.52 32.07 8.41
CA GLU A 99 -24.66 31.77 7.55
C GLU A 99 -24.24 30.77 6.44
N LEU A 100 -25.09 29.77 6.20
CA LEU A 100 -24.85 28.68 5.26
C LEU A 100 -25.97 28.59 4.24
N THR A 101 -25.62 28.21 3.00
CA THR A 101 -26.58 28.04 1.90
C THR A 101 -26.34 26.73 1.16
N LEU A 102 -27.28 25.79 1.28
CA LEU A 102 -27.23 24.48 0.64
C LEU A 102 -28.65 24.06 0.21
N GLU A 103 -28.89 24.04 -1.10
CA GLU A 103 -30.11 23.49 -1.71
C GLU A 103 -29.83 22.09 -2.28
N THR A 104 -30.46 21.06 -1.71
CA THR A 104 -30.19 19.65 -2.05
C THR A 104 -31.45 18.80 -1.98
N HIS A 105 -31.54 17.83 -2.89
CA HIS A 105 -32.70 16.95 -3.03
C HIS A 105 -32.27 15.49 -2.93
N LYS A 106 -32.86 14.76 -1.97
CA LYS A 106 -32.71 13.31 -1.72
C LYS A 106 -31.26 12.80 -1.60
N LEU A 107 -30.33 13.62 -1.09
CA LEU A 107 -28.97 13.18 -0.79
C LEU A 107 -28.91 12.41 0.53
N ALA A 108 -27.90 11.54 0.69
CA ALA A 108 -27.62 10.85 1.94
C ALA A 108 -27.12 11.85 3.02
N ALA A 109 -27.51 11.64 4.28
CA ALA A 109 -27.14 12.52 5.38
C ALA A 109 -25.63 12.60 5.68
N ASP A 110 -24.85 11.56 5.33
CA ASP A 110 -23.38 11.58 5.32
C ASP A 110 -22.88 12.68 4.36
N THR A 111 -23.32 12.65 3.08
CA THR A 111 -22.98 13.64 2.06
C THR A 111 -23.49 15.04 2.40
N LEU A 112 -24.72 15.17 2.90
CA LEU A 112 -25.31 16.46 3.27
C LEU A 112 -24.47 17.20 4.33
N LEU A 113 -23.98 16.48 5.35
CA LEU A 113 -23.12 17.06 6.38
C LEU A 113 -21.73 17.42 5.82
N GLN A 114 -21.16 16.62 4.92
CA GLN A 114 -19.89 16.96 4.27
C GLN A 114 -20.01 18.25 3.45
N LEU A 115 -21.03 18.36 2.59
CA LEU A 115 -21.26 19.54 1.74
C LEU A 115 -21.53 20.82 2.53
N LEU A 116 -22.31 20.73 3.61
CA LEU A 116 -22.70 21.89 4.43
C LEU A 116 -21.52 22.43 5.25
N LEU A 117 -20.69 21.54 5.80
CA LEU A 117 -19.57 21.94 6.68
C LEU A 117 -18.34 22.40 5.88
N ARG A 118 -18.20 21.93 4.64
CA ARG A 118 -17.15 22.36 3.70
C ARG A 118 -17.13 23.87 3.48
N GLN A 119 -18.29 24.52 3.36
CA GLN A 119 -18.48 25.97 3.10
C GLN A 119 -17.90 26.92 4.18
N ILE A 120 -17.46 26.36 5.29
CA ILE A 120 -16.85 27.08 6.43
C ILE A 120 -15.61 26.33 6.95
N SER A 121 -14.99 25.51 6.09
CA SER A 121 -13.81 24.69 6.42
C SER A 121 -13.95 23.84 7.70
N LEU A 122 -15.16 23.35 7.99
CA LEU A 122 -15.43 22.40 9.09
C LEU A 122 -15.62 20.97 8.58
N THR A 123 -15.58 20.03 9.52
CA THR A 123 -15.83 18.61 9.29
C THR A 123 -16.60 18.01 10.46
N TYR A 124 -16.79 16.68 10.48
CA TYR A 124 -17.46 16.02 11.60
C TYR A 124 -16.86 14.65 11.93
N ARG A 125 -16.94 14.29 13.22
CA ARG A 125 -16.64 12.96 13.77
C ARG A 125 -17.91 12.30 14.30
N ILE A 126 -17.90 10.97 14.36
CA ILE A 126 -19.00 10.17 14.92
C ILE A 126 -18.51 9.50 16.20
N ASP A 127 -19.25 9.66 17.29
CA ASP A 127 -19.05 8.93 18.55
C ASP A 127 -20.31 8.13 18.92
N SER A 128 -20.27 7.39 20.03
CA SER A 128 -21.41 6.59 20.51
C SER A 128 -22.67 7.43 20.77
N THR A 129 -22.52 8.72 21.04
CA THR A 129 -23.61 9.62 21.39
C THR A 129 -24.13 10.44 20.20
N GLY A 130 -23.52 10.34 19.00
CA GLY A 130 -24.02 10.97 17.78
C GLY A 130 -22.92 11.58 16.89
N VAL A 131 -23.27 12.63 16.17
CA VAL A 131 -22.37 13.44 15.33
C VAL A 131 -21.82 14.60 16.14
N VAL A 132 -20.52 14.87 15.99
CA VAL A 132 -19.87 16.09 16.48
C VAL A 132 -19.25 16.84 15.32
N VAL A 133 -19.76 18.03 15.05
CA VAL A 133 -19.17 19.00 14.11
C VAL A 133 -18.00 19.69 14.79
N THR A 134 -16.85 19.76 14.11
CA THR A 134 -15.59 20.25 14.66
C THR A 134 -14.62 20.66 13.53
N THR A 135 -13.46 21.20 13.87
CA THR A 135 -12.39 21.53 12.91
C THR A 135 -11.68 20.27 12.40
N TRP A 136 -10.95 20.39 11.29
CA TRP A 136 -10.16 19.29 10.72
C TRP A 136 -9.14 18.75 11.73
N ASP A 137 -8.29 19.61 12.30
CA ASP A 137 -7.29 19.27 13.32
C ASP A 137 -7.87 18.44 14.48
N ALA A 138 -9.05 18.84 14.97
CA ALA A 138 -9.72 18.19 16.10
C ALA A 138 -10.47 16.90 15.72
N ALA A 139 -10.78 16.70 14.43
CA ALA A 139 -11.26 15.43 13.89
C ALA A 139 -10.10 14.46 13.62
N GLU A 140 -8.95 14.95 13.15
CA GLU A 140 -7.76 14.15 12.88
C GLU A 140 -7.08 13.66 14.17
N ALA A 141 -6.99 14.52 15.19
CA ALA A 141 -6.54 14.13 16.53
C ALA A 141 -7.46 13.07 17.22
N ASN A 142 -8.65 12.79 16.66
CA ASN A 142 -9.60 11.81 17.20
C ASN A 142 -9.40 10.41 16.59
N MET A 143 -8.26 9.79 16.92
CA MET A 143 -7.94 8.42 16.52
C MET A 143 -8.59 7.38 17.43
N VAL A 144 -8.96 6.23 16.87
CA VAL A 144 -9.58 5.11 17.59
C VAL A 144 -8.91 3.80 17.22
N ARG A 145 -8.59 2.95 18.21
CA ARG A 145 -7.95 1.67 17.93
C ARG A 145 -8.97 0.61 17.47
N ARG A 146 -8.79 0.08 16.25
CA ARG A 146 -9.54 -1.08 15.72
C ARG A 146 -8.60 -2.28 15.50
N VAL A 147 -9.19 -3.47 15.50
CA VAL A 147 -8.47 -4.74 15.26
C VAL A 147 -9.14 -5.46 14.09
N TYR A 148 -8.37 -5.72 13.05
CA TYR A 148 -8.84 -6.35 11.82
C TYR A 148 -8.30 -7.77 11.71
N PRO A 149 -9.15 -8.82 11.78
CA PRO A 149 -8.71 -10.17 11.45
C PRO A 149 -8.37 -10.23 9.96
N VAL A 150 -7.14 -10.61 9.63
CA VAL A 150 -6.60 -10.67 8.26
C VAL A 150 -5.76 -11.92 7.99
N GLY A 151 -5.81 -12.93 8.88
CA GLY A 151 -5.07 -14.19 8.72
C GLY A 151 -5.31 -14.92 7.40
N ASP A 152 -6.48 -14.71 6.78
CA ASP A 152 -6.79 -15.18 5.43
C ASP A 152 -6.12 -14.37 4.31
N LEU A 153 -5.82 -13.08 4.52
CA LEU A 153 -5.07 -12.25 3.58
C LEU A 153 -3.56 -12.48 3.71
N ILE A 154 -3.01 -12.46 4.93
CA ILE A 154 -1.56 -12.53 5.16
C ILE A 154 -0.95 -13.94 5.09
N ASN A 155 -1.71 -15.02 5.34
CA ASN A 155 -1.12 -16.36 5.55
C ASN A 155 -1.38 -17.31 4.36
N VAL A 156 -0.65 -17.11 3.26
CA VAL A 156 -0.89 -17.84 1.98
C VAL A 156 0.41 -18.30 1.29
N GLY A 157 1.11 -19.25 1.91
CA GLY A 157 2.27 -19.94 1.32
C GLY A 157 3.60 -19.20 1.53
N PRO A 158 4.59 -19.31 0.60
CA PRO A 158 5.93 -18.72 0.75
C PRO A 158 5.98 -17.19 0.56
N GLN A 159 4.81 -16.56 0.58
CA GLN A 159 4.60 -15.12 0.51
C GLN A 159 3.81 -14.62 1.72
N SER A 160 3.80 -15.42 2.81
CA SER A 160 3.13 -15.14 4.06
C SER A 160 3.83 -14.05 4.87
N ASP A 161 3.92 -12.86 4.29
CA ASP A 161 4.48 -11.67 4.91
C ASP A 161 3.31 -10.70 5.28
N PRO A 162 3.17 -10.30 6.56
CA PRO A 162 2.22 -9.25 6.94
C PRO A 162 2.54 -7.90 6.29
N ASP A 163 3.81 -7.64 6.00
CA ASP A 163 4.28 -6.30 5.66
C ASP A 163 3.74 -5.85 4.30
N TYR A 164 3.60 -6.76 3.31
CA TYR A 164 2.87 -6.48 2.06
C TYR A 164 1.43 -5.96 2.24
N LEU A 165 0.76 -6.27 3.36
CA LEU A 165 -0.58 -5.74 3.66
C LEU A 165 -0.50 -4.42 4.46
N ILE A 166 0.58 -4.20 5.20
CA ILE A 166 0.87 -2.93 5.87
C ILE A 166 1.23 -1.89 4.81
N ASP A 167 2.22 -2.16 3.94
CA ASP A 167 2.64 -1.32 2.81
C ASP A 167 1.43 -0.84 1.98
N VAL A 168 0.57 -1.78 1.57
CA VAL A 168 -0.63 -1.51 0.77
C VAL A 168 -1.65 -0.65 1.50
N ILE A 169 -1.72 -0.70 2.83
CA ILE A 169 -2.59 0.18 3.63
C ILE A 169 -1.92 1.55 3.82
N VAL A 170 -0.64 1.60 4.18
CA VAL A 170 0.13 2.83 4.44
C VAL A 170 0.17 3.71 3.20
N THR A 171 0.51 3.13 2.04
CA THR A 171 0.66 3.87 0.78
C THR A 171 -0.66 4.32 0.14
N SER A 172 -1.81 3.70 0.49
CA SER A 172 -3.09 3.98 -0.17
C SER A 172 -4.18 4.62 0.71
N VAL A 173 -4.03 4.61 2.04
CA VAL A 173 -5.07 5.09 2.97
C VAL A 173 -4.59 6.29 3.77
N ASP A 174 -5.07 7.49 3.41
CA ASP A 174 -4.82 8.75 4.15
C ASP A 174 -3.31 8.99 4.43
N THR A 175 -2.48 8.60 3.45
CA THR A 175 -1.01 8.42 3.45
C THR A 175 -0.18 9.32 4.38
N PRO A 176 -0.27 10.66 4.37
CA PRO A 176 0.55 11.51 5.25
C PRO A 176 0.26 11.37 6.76
N GLN A 177 -0.76 10.62 7.17
CA GLN A 177 -1.13 10.44 8.58
C GLN A 177 -0.36 9.32 9.29
N TRP A 178 0.38 8.44 8.60
CA TRP A 178 1.06 7.30 9.24
C TRP A 178 2.39 7.65 9.93
N GLU A 179 2.68 7.02 11.06
CA GLU A 179 3.92 7.16 11.86
C GLU A 179 5.19 6.90 11.04
N GLU A 180 5.13 5.94 10.11
CA GLU A 180 6.20 5.61 9.14
C GLU A 180 6.56 6.79 8.22
N LEU A 181 5.60 7.70 7.99
CA LEU A 181 5.72 8.92 7.18
C LEU A 181 5.71 10.19 8.06
N GLY A 182 5.81 10.04 9.38
CA GLY A 182 5.90 11.13 10.36
C GLY A 182 4.56 11.66 10.90
N GLY A 183 3.43 11.05 10.52
CA GLY A 183 2.09 11.38 11.02
C GLY A 183 1.74 10.73 12.37
N PRO A 184 0.51 10.95 12.90
CA PRO A 184 0.13 10.50 14.25
C PRO A 184 -0.48 9.09 14.31
N ALA A 185 -0.87 8.49 13.18
CA ALA A 185 -1.57 7.21 13.11
C ALA A 185 -0.61 6.02 13.06
N SER A 186 -1.03 4.88 13.62
CA SER A 186 -0.17 3.69 13.70
C SER A 186 -0.88 2.43 13.18
N ILE A 187 -0.11 1.58 12.50
CA ILE A 187 -0.50 0.24 12.06
C ILE A 187 0.54 -0.75 12.57
N THR A 188 0.07 -1.91 13.04
CA THR A 188 0.96 -3.00 13.46
C THR A 188 0.28 -4.36 13.34
N HIS A 189 1.05 -5.43 13.34
CA HIS A 189 0.60 -6.80 13.19
C HIS A 189 0.64 -7.57 14.52
N PHE A 190 -0.35 -8.44 14.74
CA PHE A 190 -0.26 -9.48 15.75
C PHE A 190 -0.92 -10.79 15.28
N GLN A 191 -0.08 -11.81 15.03
CA GLN A 191 -0.45 -13.17 14.61
C GLN A 191 -1.25 -13.22 13.29
N ASN A 192 -2.57 -13.10 13.37
CA ASN A 192 -3.52 -13.17 12.25
C ASN A 192 -4.43 -11.92 12.19
N SER A 193 -4.03 -10.83 12.84
CA SER A 193 -4.77 -9.57 12.87
C SER A 193 -3.83 -8.37 12.68
N LEU A 194 -4.35 -7.32 12.05
CA LEU A 194 -3.78 -5.97 12.15
C LEU A 194 -4.43 -5.24 13.32
N ILE A 195 -3.67 -4.37 13.96
CA ILE A 195 -4.10 -3.41 14.96
C ILE A 195 -3.80 -2.04 14.35
N VAL A 196 -4.83 -1.22 14.18
CA VAL A 196 -4.74 0.09 13.51
C VAL A 196 -5.34 1.14 14.45
N ASP A 197 -4.65 2.25 14.64
CA ASP A 197 -5.11 3.41 15.40
C ASP A 197 -5.15 4.62 14.46
N HIS A 198 -6.35 5.03 14.03
CA HIS A 198 -6.55 6.09 13.05
C HIS A 198 -7.92 6.77 13.22
N THR A 199 -8.13 7.84 12.47
CA THR A 199 -9.43 8.52 12.29
C THR A 199 -10.53 7.59 11.77
N ASN A 200 -11.80 7.96 12.01
CA ASN A 200 -12.96 7.24 11.47
C ASN A 200 -13.16 7.43 9.93
N LYS A 201 -12.41 8.31 9.25
CA LYS A 201 -12.34 8.37 7.77
C LYS A 201 -11.48 7.19 7.27
N ALA A 202 -10.23 7.10 7.72
CA ALA A 202 -9.32 6.01 7.37
C ALA A 202 -9.84 4.62 7.75
N HIS A 203 -10.52 4.44 8.88
CA HIS A 203 -11.08 3.12 9.21
C HIS A 203 -12.16 2.64 8.23
N ARG A 204 -12.93 3.56 7.61
CA ARG A 204 -13.79 3.20 6.46
C ARG A 204 -12.93 2.77 5.27
N LYS A 205 -11.82 3.48 5.03
CA LYS A 205 -10.88 3.19 3.94
C LYS A 205 -10.24 1.78 4.08
N VAL A 206 -9.64 1.48 5.23
CA VAL A 206 -9.07 0.16 5.57
C VAL A 206 -10.10 -0.96 5.48
N GLU A 207 -11.31 -0.77 6.02
CA GLU A 207 -12.37 -1.79 6.00
C GLU A 207 -12.81 -2.18 4.57
N SER A 208 -12.96 -1.19 3.69
CA SER A 208 -13.36 -1.44 2.31
C SER A 208 -12.21 -2.01 1.47
N LEU A 209 -10.98 -1.52 1.65
CA LEU A 209 -9.78 -2.08 1.00
C LEU A 209 -9.57 -3.56 1.36
N ILE A 210 -9.62 -3.90 2.65
CA ILE A 210 -9.53 -5.29 3.12
C ILE A 210 -10.68 -6.16 2.56
N ALA A 211 -11.89 -5.61 2.42
CA ALA A 211 -13.01 -6.32 1.80
C ALA A 211 -12.79 -6.59 0.29
N ARG A 212 -12.27 -5.61 -0.46
CA ARG A 212 -11.94 -5.79 -1.89
C ARG A 212 -10.75 -6.70 -2.12
N LEU A 213 -9.71 -6.64 -1.28
CA LEU A 213 -8.59 -7.58 -1.36
C LEU A 213 -9.08 -9.03 -1.25
N ARG A 214 -10.05 -9.30 -0.36
CA ARG A 214 -10.72 -10.62 -0.26
C ARG A 214 -11.55 -10.98 -1.50
N GLU A 215 -12.25 -10.02 -2.08
CA GLU A 215 -13.03 -10.22 -3.31
C GLU A 215 -12.11 -10.60 -4.49
N VAL A 216 -11.03 -9.84 -4.70
CA VAL A 216 -10.00 -10.11 -5.72
C VAL A 216 -9.32 -11.47 -5.47
N LYS A 217 -9.03 -11.82 -4.21
CA LYS A 217 -8.44 -13.12 -3.87
C LYS A 217 -9.30 -14.31 -4.31
N ASN A 218 -10.63 -14.16 -4.25
CA ASN A 218 -11.59 -15.20 -4.59
C ASN A 218 -11.92 -15.26 -6.10
N LEU A 219 -11.29 -14.43 -6.94
CA LEU A 219 -11.43 -14.50 -8.40
C LEU A 219 -10.82 -15.79 -8.97
N SER A 220 -11.61 -16.48 -9.81
CA SER A 220 -11.22 -17.71 -10.50
C SER A 220 -9.96 -17.52 -11.34
N SER A 221 -8.96 -18.38 -11.16
CA SER A 221 -7.70 -18.34 -11.91
C SER A 221 -7.81 -18.69 -13.40
N ASP A 222 -8.90 -19.34 -13.82
CA ASP A 222 -9.07 -19.76 -15.22
C ASP A 222 -9.81 -18.72 -16.07
N SER A 223 -10.60 -17.85 -15.43
CA SER A 223 -11.24 -16.68 -16.06
C SER A 223 -11.77 -15.72 -14.99
N TYR A 224 -11.34 -14.46 -15.02
CA TYR A 224 -11.81 -13.41 -14.12
C TYR A 224 -12.01 -12.07 -14.86
N ALA A 225 -12.71 -11.13 -14.22
CA ALA A 225 -12.86 -9.78 -14.75
C ALA A 225 -11.57 -8.97 -14.57
N THR A 226 -10.99 -8.51 -15.68
CA THR A 226 -9.76 -7.70 -15.70
C THR A 226 -9.97 -6.21 -15.42
N GLN A 227 -11.23 -5.78 -15.28
CA GLN A 227 -11.62 -4.44 -14.89
C GLN A 227 -11.19 -4.15 -13.44
N ALA A 228 -10.79 -2.90 -13.16
CA ALA A 228 -10.43 -2.48 -11.82
C ALA A 228 -11.64 -2.45 -10.86
N LEU A 229 -11.45 -2.93 -9.64
CA LEU A 229 -12.43 -2.83 -8.56
C LEU A 229 -12.10 -1.60 -7.70
N SER A 230 -12.96 -0.59 -7.65
CA SER A 230 -12.78 0.49 -6.66
C SER A 230 -12.90 -0.06 -5.24
N ALA A 231 -11.93 0.31 -4.38
CA ALA A 231 -11.97 0.07 -2.94
C ALA A 231 -13.28 0.58 -2.33
N PHE A 232 -13.76 1.71 -2.83
CA PHE A 232 -15.01 2.35 -2.44
C PHE A 232 -16.01 2.19 -3.58
N PRO A 233 -16.84 1.13 -3.58
CA PRO A 233 -17.94 1.06 -4.53
C PRO A 233 -18.77 2.35 -4.42
N PRO A 234 -19.03 3.05 -5.54
CA PRO A 234 -19.92 4.20 -5.52
C PRO A 234 -21.29 3.77 -4.97
N ASP A 235 -21.92 4.64 -4.20
CA ASP A 235 -23.31 4.43 -3.81
C ASP A 235 -24.24 4.48 -5.04
N GLU A 236 -25.48 4.05 -4.85
CA GLU A 236 -26.52 4.01 -5.89
C GLU A 236 -26.72 5.36 -6.62
N GLN A 237 -26.51 6.49 -5.94
CA GLN A 237 -26.72 7.83 -6.48
C GLN A 237 -25.51 8.27 -7.30
N THR A 238 -24.32 8.02 -6.77
CA THR A 238 -23.04 8.22 -7.47
C THR A 238 -23.00 7.37 -8.75
N ALA A 239 -23.44 6.11 -8.70
CA ALA A 239 -23.52 5.22 -9.86
C ALA A 239 -24.56 5.65 -10.92
N ASP A 240 -25.71 6.21 -10.51
CA ASP A 240 -26.68 6.83 -11.44
C ASP A 240 -26.07 8.05 -12.14
N VAL A 241 -25.33 8.89 -11.42
CA VAL A 241 -24.61 10.03 -12.01
C VAL A 241 -23.50 9.59 -12.96
N GLU A 242 -22.74 8.53 -12.64
CA GLU A 242 -21.76 7.95 -13.58
C GLU A 242 -22.42 7.40 -14.85
N ALA A 243 -23.58 6.74 -14.73
CA ALA A 243 -24.36 6.28 -15.87
C ALA A 243 -24.84 7.45 -16.74
N LYS A 244 -25.32 8.54 -16.12
CA LYS A 244 -25.73 9.78 -16.82
C LYS A 244 -24.55 10.49 -17.49
N LEU A 245 -23.42 10.66 -16.78
CA LEU A 245 -22.16 11.23 -17.32
C LEU A 245 -21.73 10.57 -18.63
N ASN A 246 -21.95 9.25 -18.75
CA ASN A 246 -21.54 8.45 -19.89
C ASN A 246 -22.61 8.34 -21.00
N SER A 247 -23.89 8.65 -20.72
CA SER A 247 -25.02 8.40 -21.63
C SER A 247 -25.79 9.65 -22.06
N VAL A 248 -25.87 10.67 -21.20
CA VAL A 248 -26.46 11.97 -21.52
C VAL A 248 -25.56 12.67 -22.53
N LYS A 249 -26.09 12.90 -23.73
CA LYS A 249 -25.44 13.71 -24.76
C LYS A 249 -25.94 15.14 -24.73
N ILE A 250 -25.02 16.08 -24.87
CA ILE A 250 -25.29 17.53 -24.84
C ILE A 250 -24.67 18.16 -26.09
N THR A 251 -25.31 19.22 -26.58
CA THR A 251 -24.74 20.14 -27.56
C THR A 251 -24.75 21.53 -26.95
N VAL A 252 -23.58 22.15 -26.84
CA VAL A 252 -23.36 23.46 -26.23
C VAL A 252 -22.63 24.38 -27.19
N ASP A 253 -22.92 25.67 -27.09
CA ASP A 253 -22.25 26.74 -27.81
C ASP A 253 -22.19 27.94 -26.87
N PHE A 254 -21.38 27.82 -25.82
CA PHE A 254 -21.18 28.86 -24.83
C PHE A 254 -20.24 29.91 -25.40
N ILE A 255 -20.67 31.17 -25.40
CA ILE A 255 -19.93 32.32 -25.89
C ILE A 255 -20.09 33.41 -24.83
N ASP A 256 -18.99 33.80 -24.20
CA ASP A 256 -18.94 34.85 -23.15
C ASP A 256 -19.93 34.61 -21.98
N LEU A 257 -20.20 33.34 -21.64
CA LEU A 257 -21.21 32.95 -20.65
C LEU A 257 -20.57 32.69 -19.28
N PRO A 258 -21.06 33.25 -18.15
CA PRO A 258 -20.54 33.00 -16.81
C PRO A 258 -20.42 31.51 -16.44
N LEU A 259 -19.38 31.14 -15.69
CA LEU A 259 -19.17 29.78 -15.19
C LEU A 259 -20.34 29.28 -14.32
N GLU A 260 -20.96 30.16 -13.54
CA GLU A 260 -22.17 29.87 -12.76
C GLU A 260 -23.39 29.57 -13.66
N ASP A 261 -23.60 30.33 -14.74
CA ASP A 261 -24.66 30.07 -15.73
C ASP A 261 -24.39 28.78 -16.53
N VAL A 262 -23.13 28.48 -16.84
CA VAL A 262 -22.72 27.24 -17.52
C VAL A 262 -23.00 26.01 -16.66
N THR A 263 -22.59 26.03 -15.39
CA THR A 263 -22.83 24.91 -14.47
C THR A 263 -24.33 24.73 -14.19
N ALA A 264 -25.09 25.81 -14.02
CA ALA A 264 -26.56 25.77 -13.92
C ALA A 264 -27.23 25.22 -15.20
N PHE A 265 -26.76 25.61 -16.39
CA PHE A 265 -27.24 25.07 -17.67
C PHE A 265 -26.98 23.57 -17.79
N LEU A 266 -25.75 23.12 -17.47
CA LEU A 266 -25.36 21.72 -17.55
C LEU A 266 -26.16 20.86 -16.55
N ALA A 267 -26.34 21.33 -15.31
CA ALA A 267 -27.16 20.64 -14.30
C ALA A 267 -28.61 20.44 -14.78
N LYS A 268 -29.23 21.53 -15.26
CA LYS A 268 -30.60 21.53 -15.76
C LYS A 268 -30.79 20.69 -17.03
N THR A 269 -29.78 20.62 -17.89
CA THR A 269 -29.85 19.88 -19.17
C THR A 269 -29.56 18.38 -19.00
N SER A 270 -28.85 17.99 -17.93
CA SER A 270 -28.47 16.60 -17.67
C SER A 270 -29.31 15.86 -16.62
N GLU A 271 -30.16 16.58 -15.87
CA GLU A 271 -30.87 16.05 -14.70
C GLU A 271 -29.91 15.44 -13.65
N VAL A 272 -28.74 16.08 -13.50
CA VAL A 272 -27.71 15.81 -12.48
C VAL A 272 -27.47 17.11 -11.70
N PRO A 273 -27.48 17.11 -10.35
CA PRO A 273 -27.07 18.28 -9.58
C PRO A 273 -25.57 18.54 -9.78
N ILE A 274 -25.22 19.79 -10.09
CA ILE A 274 -23.83 20.26 -10.18
C ILE A 274 -23.67 21.41 -9.19
N LEU A 275 -22.67 21.34 -8.32
CA LEU A 275 -22.26 22.41 -7.42
C LEU A 275 -20.95 23.01 -7.91
N LEU A 276 -20.89 24.35 -7.95
CA LEU A 276 -19.67 25.10 -8.17
C LEU A 276 -19.06 25.44 -6.81
N ASP A 277 -17.84 24.97 -6.54
CA ASP A 277 -17.11 25.21 -5.30
C ASP A 277 -16.51 26.63 -5.31
N LYS A 278 -17.30 27.60 -4.85
CA LYS A 278 -16.97 29.03 -4.96
C LYS A 278 -15.78 29.45 -4.09
N GLU A 279 -15.51 28.72 -3.01
CA GLU A 279 -14.45 29.02 -2.04
C GLU A 279 -13.09 28.65 -2.64
N THR A 280 -12.89 27.39 -2.99
CA THR A 280 -11.62 26.86 -3.54
C THR A 280 -11.27 27.44 -4.92
N LEU A 281 -12.28 27.87 -5.70
CA LEU A 281 -12.06 28.58 -6.95
C LEU A 281 -11.64 30.03 -6.76
N ALA A 282 -12.18 30.73 -5.76
CA ALA A 282 -11.78 32.10 -5.45
C ALA A 282 -10.33 32.16 -4.92
N GLU A 283 -9.86 31.14 -4.21
CA GLU A 283 -8.47 31.03 -3.74
C GLU A 283 -7.46 30.99 -4.90
N ILE A 284 -7.78 30.27 -5.99
CA ILE A 284 -6.96 30.26 -7.22
C ILE A 284 -7.29 31.41 -8.19
N GLY A 285 -8.16 32.35 -7.79
CA GLY A 285 -8.51 33.54 -8.57
C GLY A 285 -9.54 33.34 -9.68
N ILE A 286 -10.19 32.17 -9.75
CA ILE A 286 -11.30 31.91 -10.68
C ILE A 286 -12.60 32.47 -10.09
N ALA A 287 -13.16 33.48 -10.76
CA ALA A 287 -14.43 34.09 -10.37
C ALA A 287 -15.63 33.32 -10.97
N THR A 288 -16.77 33.29 -10.28
CA THR A 288 -17.96 32.55 -10.78
C THR A 288 -18.65 33.23 -11.97
N ASP A 289 -18.34 34.51 -12.21
CA ASP A 289 -18.74 35.29 -13.39
C ASP A 289 -17.74 35.20 -14.56
N GLN A 290 -16.66 34.42 -14.43
CA GLN A 290 -15.66 34.24 -15.49
C GLN A 290 -16.30 33.75 -16.80
N PRO A 291 -16.02 34.40 -17.95
CA PRO A 291 -16.63 34.05 -19.23
C PRO A 291 -16.05 32.76 -19.83
N ILE A 292 -16.91 31.76 -19.95
CA ILE A 292 -16.63 30.43 -20.50
C ILE A 292 -16.98 30.40 -22.00
N ASN A 293 -16.11 29.78 -22.80
CA ASN A 293 -16.21 29.77 -24.26
C ASN A 293 -15.99 28.34 -24.79
N VAL A 294 -17.06 27.54 -24.88
CA VAL A 294 -17.01 26.11 -25.21
C VAL A 294 -18.08 25.76 -26.26
N THR A 295 -17.64 25.31 -27.44
CA THR A 295 -18.51 24.76 -28.49
C THR A 295 -18.31 23.26 -28.62
N ALA A 296 -19.32 22.46 -28.29
CA ALA A 296 -19.30 21.00 -28.40
C ALA A 296 -20.62 20.45 -28.95
N LYS A 297 -20.56 19.40 -29.77
CA LYS A 297 -21.71 18.85 -30.50
C LYS A 297 -21.78 17.33 -30.34
N ASP A 298 -22.93 16.84 -29.88
CA ASP A 298 -23.24 15.41 -29.66
C ASP A 298 -22.23 14.66 -28.76
N LEU A 299 -21.56 15.38 -27.85
CA LEU A 299 -20.63 14.84 -26.86
C LEU A 299 -21.38 14.43 -25.59
N THR A 300 -20.81 13.52 -24.79
CA THR A 300 -21.37 13.17 -23.48
C THR A 300 -21.18 14.31 -22.46
N LEU A 301 -21.95 14.29 -21.36
CA LEU A 301 -21.73 15.21 -20.24
C LEU A 301 -20.28 15.10 -19.70
N ARG A 302 -19.74 13.89 -19.54
CA ARG A 302 -18.32 13.67 -19.20
C ARG A 302 -17.39 14.40 -20.16
N GLN A 303 -17.54 14.19 -21.47
CA GLN A 303 -16.67 14.81 -22.46
C GLN A 303 -16.78 16.35 -22.45
N THR A 304 -17.99 16.88 -22.20
CA THR A 304 -18.22 18.32 -22.08
C THR A 304 -17.53 18.92 -20.84
N LEU A 305 -17.63 18.23 -19.69
CA LEU A 305 -16.95 18.63 -18.46
C LEU A 305 -15.43 18.53 -18.58
N ASN A 306 -14.90 17.46 -19.19
CA ASN A 306 -13.45 17.30 -19.40
C ASN A 306 -12.87 18.40 -20.29
N ILE A 307 -13.59 18.83 -21.34
CA ILE A 307 -13.18 19.97 -22.18
C ILE A 307 -13.21 21.28 -21.38
N LEU A 308 -14.28 21.52 -20.60
CA LEU A 308 -14.40 22.69 -19.73
C LEU A 308 -13.27 22.76 -18.69
N SER A 309 -12.93 21.64 -18.07
CA SER A 309 -11.78 21.48 -17.18
C SER A 309 -10.46 21.84 -17.86
N GLN A 310 -10.16 21.21 -19.00
CA GLN A 310 -8.91 21.43 -19.75
C GLN A 310 -8.74 22.85 -20.29
N GLN A 311 -9.85 23.58 -20.51
CA GLN A 311 -9.82 24.93 -21.08
C GLN A 311 -9.82 26.05 -20.03
N HIS A 312 -10.16 25.76 -18.77
CA HIS A 312 -10.36 26.77 -17.73
C HIS A 312 -9.66 26.45 -16.39
N GLU A 313 -8.73 25.47 -16.37
CA GLU A 313 -7.94 25.09 -15.18
C GLU A 313 -8.81 24.58 -14.00
N LEU A 314 -10.01 24.11 -14.32
CA LEU A 314 -10.99 23.52 -13.41
C LEU A 314 -10.82 22.00 -13.32
N SER A 315 -11.27 21.39 -12.23
CA SER A 315 -11.44 19.95 -12.10
C SER A 315 -12.85 19.60 -11.60
N TRP A 316 -13.25 18.33 -11.72
CA TRP A 316 -14.55 17.86 -11.24
C TRP A 316 -14.50 16.44 -10.69
N TYR A 317 -15.34 16.16 -9.70
CA TYR A 317 -15.53 14.80 -9.15
C TYR A 317 -17.01 14.56 -8.80
N VAL A 318 -17.35 13.30 -8.51
CA VAL A 318 -18.73 12.89 -8.16
C VAL A 318 -18.79 12.46 -6.70
N ILE A 319 -19.74 13.00 -5.93
CA ILE A 319 -19.97 12.62 -4.54
C ILE A 319 -21.46 12.50 -4.23
N GLY A 320 -21.89 11.35 -3.69
CA GLY A 320 -23.27 11.11 -3.22
C GLY A 320 -24.39 11.30 -4.27
N GLY A 321 -24.06 11.24 -5.57
CA GLY A 321 -25.00 11.54 -6.66
C GLY A 321 -25.13 13.01 -7.06
N MET A 322 -24.08 13.80 -6.86
CA MET A 322 -23.91 15.12 -7.48
C MET A 322 -22.47 15.32 -7.96
N ILE A 323 -22.28 16.24 -8.91
CA ILE A 323 -20.97 16.64 -9.43
C ILE A 323 -20.52 17.90 -8.68
N ILE A 324 -19.26 17.94 -8.26
CA ILE A 324 -18.60 19.15 -7.78
C ILE A 324 -17.63 19.62 -8.84
N VAL A 325 -17.66 20.91 -9.18
CA VAL A 325 -16.67 21.60 -10.03
C VAL A 325 -15.84 22.51 -9.12
N THR A 326 -14.53 22.34 -9.11
CA THR A 326 -13.60 22.91 -8.12
C THR A 326 -12.21 23.16 -8.76
N SER A 327 -11.23 23.60 -7.97
CA SER A 327 -9.84 23.77 -8.40
C SER A 327 -9.16 22.42 -8.68
N HIS A 328 -8.02 22.45 -9.38
CA HIS A 328 -7.23 21.24 -9.64
C HIS A 328 -6.72 20.60 -8.34
N GLU A 329 -6.05 21.40 -7.49
CA GLU A 329 -5.47 20.98 -6.21
C GLU A 329 -6.50 20.32 -5.28
N GLU A 330 -7.72 20.86 -5.23
CA GLU A 330 -8.77 20.30 -4.37
C GLU A 330 -9.32 18.97 -4.89
N ALA A 331 -9.42 18.78 -6.21
CA ALA A 331 -9.78 17.49 -6.79
C ALA A 331 -8.64 16.45 -6.64
N GLU A 332 -7.38 16.88 -6.64
CA GLU A 332 -6.23 16.01 -6.35
C GLU A 332 -6.22 15.48 -4.91
N ARG A 333 -6.98 16.09 -3.97
CA ARG A 333 -7.12 15.59 -2.59
C ARG A 333 -8.10 14.40 -2.46
N GLU A 334 -9.07 14.26 -3.36
CA GLU A 334 -10.05 13.16 -3.35
C GLU A 334 -9.68 12.05 -4.36
N LEU A 335 -8.46 11.52 -4.19
CA LEU A 335 -7.95 10.36 -4.94
C LEU A 335 -8.79 9.11 -4.68
N GLU A 336 -9.15 8.39 -5.75
CA GLU A 336 -9.72 7.05 -5.65
C GLU A 336 -8.63 6.02 -5.30
N ILE A 337 -9.04 4.89 -4.69
CA ILE A 337 -8.20 3.68 -4.62
C ILE A 337 -8.86 2.61 -5.48
N ARG A 338 -8.15 2.07 -6.48
CA ARG A 338 -8.63 0.98 -7.34
C ARG A 338 -7.67 -0.21 -7.32
N LEU A 339 -8.24 -1.41 -7.20
CA LEU A 339 -7.54 -2.68 -7.26
C LEU A 339 -7.61 -3.23 -8.68
N TYR A 340 -6.47 -3.45 -9.33
CA TYR A 340 -6.36 -4.02 -10.66
C TYR A 340 -5.91 -5.48 -10.56
N PRO A 341 -6.76 -6.48 -10.85
CA PRO A 341 -6.33 -7.88 -10.96
C PRO A 341 -5.38 -8.03 -12.15
N VAL A 342 -4.17 -8.56 -11.94
CA VAL A 342 -3.09 -8.64 -12.95
C VAL A 342 -2.41 -10.01 -13.04
N ARG A 343 -3.03 -11.07 -12.47
CA ARG A 343 -2.53 -12.46 -12.50
C ARG A 343 -2.08 -12.92 -13.89
N ASP A 344 -2.85 -12.54 -14.91
CA ASP A 344 -2.60 -12.77 -16.34
C ASP A 344 -1.32 -12.08 -16.83
N LEU A 345 -1.09 -10.84 -16.44
CA LEU A 345 0.09 -10.07 -16.85
C LEU A 345 1.36 -10.56 -16.15
N VAL A 346 1.33 -10.61 -14.81
CA VAL A 346 2.53 -10.85 -13.99
C VAL A 346 2.98 -12.32 -14.01
N TRP A 347 2.07 -13.27 -14.25
CA TRP A 347 2.40 -14.68 -14.50
C TRP A 347 2.33 -15.04 -16.00
N HIS A 348 2.35 -14.06 -16.91
CA HIS A 348 2.37 -14.24 -18.37
C HIS A 348 1.36 -15.27 -18.92
N GLY A 349 0.12 -15.26 -18.41
CA GLY A 349 -0.98 -16.15 -18.81
C GLY A 349 -1.00 -17.55 -18.16
N LEU A 350 -0.12 -17.83 -17.20
CA LEU A 350 -0.14 -19.07 -16.43
C LEU A 350 -1.31 -19.07 -15.41
N SER A 351 -2.15 -20.10 -15.44
CA SER A 351 -3.12 -20.36 -14.35
C SER A 351 -2.37 -21.07 -13.23
N VAL A 352 -1.67 -20.31 -12.39
CA VAL A 352 -0.85 -20.84 -11.28
C VAL A 352 -1.74 -21.13 -10.06
N SER A 353 -2.72 -22.00 -10.27
CA SER A 353 -3.74 -22.38 -9.27
C SER A 353 -3.23 -23.35 -8.19
N ASP A 354 -2.11 -24.05 -8.44
CA ASP A 354 -1.45 -24.89 -7.44
C ASP A 354 -0.43 -24.05 -6.62
N PRO A 355 -0.61 -23.90 -5.30
CA PRO A 355 0.36 -23.22 -4.45
C PRO A 355 1.78 -23.82 -4.50
N LYS A 356 1.92 -25.11 -4.82
CA LYS A 356 3.24 -25.75 -4.99
C LYS A 356 3.93 -25.25 -6.26
N LEU A 357 3.22 -25.22 -7.39
CA LEU A 357 3.74 -24.66 -8.63
C LEU A 357 4.05 -23.16 -8.47
N ARG A 358 3.21 -22.41 -7.75
CA ARG A 358 3.47 -21.00 -7.40
C ARG A 358 4.76 -20.82 -6.58
N THR A 359 4.99 -21.71 -5.63
CA THR A 359 6.22 -21.76 -4.81
C THR A 359 7.42 -22.04 -5.70
N GLN A 360 7.38 -23.12 -6.50
CA GLN A 360 8.48 -23.51 -7.38
C GLN A 360 8.82 -22.44 -8.42
N LEU A 361 7.81 -21.77 -9.00
CA LEU A 361 8.04 -20.72 -9.99
C LEU A 361 8.78 -19.52 -9.37
N TRP A 362 8.29 -18.93 -8.27
CA TRP A 362 8.95 -17.77 -7.64
C TRP A 362 10.34 -18.12 -7.11
N GLU A 363 10.53 -19.33 -6.56
CA GLU A 363 11.85 -19.79 -6.12
C GLU A 363 12.86 -19.88 -7.28
N VAL A 364 12.44 -20.35 -8.45
CA VAL A 364 13.31 -20.49 -9.64
C VAL A 364 13.55 -19.16 -10.37
N THR A 365 12.57 -18.25 -10.41
CA THR A 365 12.69 -17.02 -11.23
C THR A 365 13.25 -15.81 -10.48
N ARG A 366 13.29 -15.82 -9.14
CA ARG A 366 13.44 -14.58 -8.36
C ARG A 366 14.64 -14.49 -7.43
N SER A 367 15.64 -15.35 -7.61
CA SER A 367 16.98 -15.14 -7.03
C SER A 367 17.77 -13.98 -7.67
N ALA A 368 17.09 -13.03 -8.32
CA ALA A 368 17.66 -12.02 -9.20
C ALA A 368 17.57 -10.56 -8.71
N SER A 369 16.61 -10.22 -7.83
CA SER A 369 16.15 -8.82 -7.67
C SER A 369 16.26 -8.20 -6.27
N GLN A 370 16.15 -8.96 -5.17
CA GLN A 370 16.29 -8.39 -3.80
C GLN A 370 17.72 -8.49 -3.24
N GLU A 371 18.39 -7.35 -3.08
CA GLU A 371 19.84 -7.29 -2.78
C GLU A 371 20.21 -7.51 -1.29
N ASN A 372 19.28 -7.37 -0.32
CA ASN A 372 19.62 -7.30 1.11
C ASN A 372 19.21 -8.52 1.99
N ASP A 373 17.91 -8.76 2.23
CA ASP A 373 17.49 -9.57 3.42
C ASP A 373 17.07 -11.03 3.19
N HIS A 374 16.70 -11.48 1.98
CA HIS A 374 16.39 -12.90 1.78
C HIS A 374 17.67 -13.73 1.57
N PRO A 375 17.96 -14.79 2.36
CA PRO A 375 19.18 -15.59 2.19
C PRO A 375 19.32 -16.26 0.81
N LEU A 376 18.20 -16.55 0.14
CA LEU A 376 18.16 -17.11 -1.22
C LEU A 376 18.31 -16.05 -2.34
N GLY A 377 18.28 -14.75 -2.02
CA GLY A 377 18.57 -13.67 -2.98
C GLY A 377 20.05 -13.60 -3.40
N ARG A 378 20.92 -14.39 -2.75
CA ARG A 378 22.39 -14.37 -2.95
C ARG A 378 22.90 -15.46 -3.89
N THR A 379 22.05 -16.03 -4.76
CA THR A 379 22.43 -17.22 -5.55
C THR A 379 22.90 -16.93 -6.97
N ASN A 380 24.04 -17.53 -7.33
CA ASN A 380 24.44 -17.74 -8.74
C ASN A 380 23.64 -18.88 -9.42
N LEU A 381 22.42 -19.17 -8.95
CA LEU A 381 21.49 -20.15 -9.52
C LEU A 381 20.45 -19.50 -10.44
N ASN A 382 20.70 -18.26 -10.89
CA ASN A 382 19.85 -17.56 -11.84
C ASN A 382 19.89 -18.21 -13.23
N SER A 383 18.83 -18.00 -14.00
CA SER A 383 18.81 -18.30 -15.44
C SER A 383 18.41 -17.04 -16.20
N ASN A 384 19.23 -16.60 -17.15
CA ASN A 384 18.92 -15.46 -18.02
C ASN A 384 17.96 -15.88 -19.17
N VAL A 385 17.06 -16.83 -18.91
CA VAL A 385 16.31 -17.61 -19.91
C VAL A 385 14.82 -17.69 -19.58
N LEU A 386 14.45 -17.60 -18.30
CA LEU A 386 13.07 -17.38 -17.85
C LEU A 386 12.90 -15.89 -17.50
N PRO A 387 11.73 -15.28 -17.77
CA PRO A 387 11.40 -13.98 -17.20
C PRO A 387 11.20 -14.09 -15.69
N GLU A 388 11.34 -12.96 -14.98
CA GLU A 388 10.99 -12.88 -13.56
C GLU A 388 9.48 -13.11 -13.38
N MET A 389 9.09 -13.92 -12.40
CA MET A 389 7.67 -14.24 -12.16
C MET A 389 7.36 -14.30 -10.67
N PRO A 390 6.32 -13.59 -10.18
CA PRO A 390 5.47 -12.67 -10.91
C PRO A 390 6.18 -11.34 -11.23
N ASP A 391 6.05 -10.87 -12.47
CA ASP A 391 6.65 -9.60 -12.93
C ASP A 391 5.83 -8.38 -12.48
N TYR A 392 5.89 -8.05 -11.19
CA TYR A 392 5.34 -6.78 -10.68
C TYR A 392 6.23 -5.60 -11.06
N ASP A 393 7.55 -5.76 -10.95
CA ASP A 393 8.51 -4.68 -11.12
C ASP A 393 8.44 -4.02 -12.49
N ASN A 394 8.45 -4.80 -13.59
CA ASN A 394 8.37 -4.20 -14.93
C ASN A 394 6.94 -3.73 -15.24
N LEU A 395 5.90 -4.34 -14.65
CA LEU A 395 4.52 -3.89 -14.85
C LEU A 395 4.27 -2.53 -14.16
N THR A 396 4.67 -2.39 -12.90
CA THR A 396 4.61 -1.11 -12.15
C THR A 396 5.43 -0.04 -12.88
N LYS A 397 6.68 -0.33 -13.25
CA LYS A 397 7.52 0.62 -14.01
C LYS A 397 6.93 0.97 -15.38
N SER A 398 6.27 0.03 -16.06
CA SER A 398 5.58 0.31 -17.32
C SER A 398 4.39 1.25 -17.13
N ILE A 399 3.66 1.13 -16.03
CA ILE A 399 2.56 2.04 -15.67
C ILE A 399 3.14 3.42 -15.33
N THR A 400 4.06 3.52 -14.36
CA THR A 400 4.56 4.81 -13.87
C THR A 400 5.37 5.59 -14.90
N SER A 401 6.05 4.91 -15.84
CA SER A 401 6.80 5.59 -16.92
C SER A 401 5.97 5.90 -18.17
N SER A 402 4.75 5.35 -18.32
CA SER A 402 3.89 5.58 -19.49
C SER A 402 2.67 6.46 -19.20
N VAL A 403 2.11 6.38 -17.99
CA VAL A 403 0.96 7.19 -17.55
C VAL A 403 1.45 8.30 -16.64
N ARG A 404 1.49 9.53 -17.17
CA ARG A 404 1.86 10.78 -16.47
C ARG A 404 2.96 10.61 -15.41
N PRO A 405 4.24 10.44 -15.79
CA PRO A 405 5.30 10.08 -14.84
C PRO A 405 5.42 11.03 -13.64
N GLU A 406 5.23 12.33 -13.85
CA GLU A 406 5.26 13.36 -12.82
C GLU A 406 4.10 13.31 -11.80
N TRP A 407 3.11 12.42 -11.98
CA TRP A 407 1.96 12.24 -11.09
C TRP A 407 2.16 11.14 -10.02
N TRP A 408 3.34 10.52 -9.97
CA TRP A 408 3.64 9.44 -9.02
C TRP A 408 4.60 9.88 -7.92
N GLU A 409 4.45 9.28 -6.74
CA GLU A 409 5.25 9.53 -5.52
C GLU A 409 6.77 9.46 -5.78
N GLU A 410 7.24 8.55 -6.66
CA GLU A 410 8.64 8.43 -7.07
C GLU A 410 9.23 9.72 -7.68
N LEU A 411 8.38 10.55 -8.30
CA LEU A 411 8.74 11.86 -8.85
C LEU A 411 8.07 13.04 -8.11
N GLY A 412 7.48 12.78 -6.94
CA GLY A 412 6.86 13.80 -6.07
C GLY A 412 5.40 14.16 -6.40
N GLY A 413 4.74 13.39 -7.26
CA GLY A 413 3.32 13.54 -7.57
C GLY A 413 2.40 12.83 -6.55
N PRO A 414 1.08 13.08 -6.59
CA PRO A 414 0.15 12.66 -5.53
C PRO A 414 -0.25 11.17 -5.56
N GLY A 415 0.10 10.42 -6.61
CA GLY A 415 -0.35 9.03 -6.80
C GLY A 415 0.61 7.97 -6.28
N SER A 416 0.05 6.90 -5.72
CA SER A 416 0.80 5.72 -5.26
C SER A 416 0.37 4.43 -5.97
N ILE A 417 1.28 3.47 -6.07
CA ILE A 417 1.06 2.16 -6.69
C ILE A 417 1.83 1.08 -5.92
N ALA A 418 1.10 0.16 -5.31
CA ALA A 418 1.64 -0.95 -4.54
C ALA A 418 1.17 -2.29 -5.12
N ASN A 419 2.08 -3.26 -5.24
CA ASN A 419 1.73 -4.63 -5.62
C ASN A 419 1.29 -5.44 -4.40
N TYR A 420 0.25 -6.29 -4.56
CA TYR A 420 -0.17 -7.23 -3.53
C TYR A 420 -0.02 -8.70 -3.99
N PRO A 421 1.15 -9.32 -3.76
CA PRO A 421 1.48 -10.69 -4.14
C PRO A 421 0.50 -11.78 -3.73
N LEU A 422 -0.33 -11.55 -2.70
CA LEU A 422 -1.21 -12.56 -2.12
C LEU A 422 -2.60 -12.66 -2.77
N CYS A 423 -2.96 -11.69 -3.63
CA CYS A 423 -4.19 -11.74 -4.44
C CYS A 423 -3.95 -11.70 -5.96
N ASP A 424 -2.72 -11.42 -6.41
CA ASP A 424 -2.37 -11.11 -7.81
C ASP A 424 -3.00 -9.81 -8.34
N CYS A 425 -2.86 -8.72 -7.58
CA CYS A 425 -3.34 -7.40 -7.98
C CYS A 425 -2.34 -6.28 -7.68
N LEU A 426 -2.48 -5.19 -8.42
CA LEU A 426 -1.96 -3.88 -8.04
C LEU A 426 -3.04 -3.12 -7.27
N VAL A 427 -2.67 -2.38 -6.24
CA VAL A 427 -3.50 -1.39 -5.56
C VAL A 427 -2.92 -0.03 -5.95
N VAL A 428 -3.76 0.82 -6.55
CA VAL A 428 -3.35 2.13 -7.05
C VAL A 428 -4.22 3.18 -6.39
N GLN A 429 -3.63 4.24 -5.87
CA GLN A 429 -4.33 5.45 -5.43
C GLN A 429 -4.02 6.57 -6.43
N GLN A 430 -5.04 7.07 -7.15
CA GLN A 430 -4.87 8.16 -8.13
C GLN A 430 -6.21 8.88 -8.42
N THR A 431 -6.11 9.97 -9.17
CA THR A 431 -7.25 10.65 -9.78
C THR A 431 -8.01 9.73 -10.74
N ARG A 432 -9.26 10.10 -11.01
CA ARG A 432 -10.15 9.35 -11.90
C ARG A 432 -9.58 9.21 -13.30
N GLU A 433 -9.02 10.29 -13.84
CA GLU A 433 -8.52 10.43 -15.20
C GLU A 433 -7.31 9.51 -15.41
N VAL A 434 -6.37 9.52 -14.46
CA VAL A 434 -5.20 8.63 -14.47
C VAL A 434 -5.63 7.17 -14.32
N HIS A 435 -6.67 6.86 -13.52
CA HIS A 435 -7.23 5.51 -13.50
C HIS A 435 -7.94 5.09 -14.80
N GLU A 436 -8.49 6.02 -15.58
CA GLU A 436 -9.05 5.73 -16.91
C GLU A 436 -7.88 5.47 -17.91
N GLU A 437 -6.80 6.25 -17.88
CA GLU A 437 -5.55 6.01 -18.66
C GLU A 437 -4.87 4.66 -18.33
N ILE A 438 -4.76 4.29 -17.05
CA ILE A 438 -4.20 2.99 -16.61
C ILE A 438 -5.05 1.82 -17.12
N ALA A 439 -6.38 1.96 -17.13
CA ALA A 439 -7.26 0.92 -17.64
C ALA A 439 -7.10 0.69 -19.15
N GLU A 440 -6.87 1.76 -19.92
CA GLU A 440 -6.57 1.68 -21.36
C GLU A 440 -5.20 1.02 -21.62
N LEU A 441 -4.14 1.44 -20.93
CA LEU A 441 -2.80 0.83 -21.05
C LEU A 441 -2.82 -0.67 -20.72
N LEU A 442 -3.47 -1.06 -19.62
CA LEU A 442 -3.60 -2.47 -19.24
C LEU A 442 -4.45 -3.27 -20.23
N ALA A 443 -5.43 -2.66 -20.89
CA ALA A 443 -6.19 -3.30 -21.97
C ALA A 443 -5.35 -3.46 -23.25
N GLU A 444 -4.53 -2.47 -23.60
CA GLU A 444 -3.61 -2.57 -24.75
C GLU A 444 -2.57 -3.68 -24.53
N ILE A 445 -1.89 -3.71 -23.39
CA ILE A 445 -0.92 -4.76 -23.03
C ILE A 445 -1.57 -6.14 -23.18
N ARG A 446 -2.78 -6.33 -22.65
CA ARG A 446 -3.56 -7.58 -22.77
C ARG A 446 -3.91 -7.95 -24.20
N SER A 447 -4.18 -6.96 -25.07
CA SER A 447 -4.47 -7.19 -26.48
C SER A 447 -3.26 -7.65 -27.30
N GLN A 448 -2.04 -7.27 -26.88
CA GLN A 448 -0.78 -7.61 -27.55
C GLN A 448 -0.09 -8.87 -26.96
N GLN A 449 -0.48 -9.31 -25.76
CA GLN A 449 0.08 -10.52 -25.16
C GLN A 449 -0.29 -11.78 -25.95
N ASN A 450 0.73 -12.43 -26.53
CA ASN A 450 0.61 -13.82 -26.96
C ASN A 450 0.57 -14.71 -25.70
N PRO A 451 -0.43 -15.60 -25.53
CA PRO A 451 -0.49 -16.45 -24.35
C PRO A 451 0.70 -17.42 -24.32
N THR A 452 1.45 -17.41 -23.22
CA THR A 452 2.63 -18.26 -23.06
C THR A 452 2.27 -19.73 -23.23
N ASP A 453 2.97 -20.42 -24.12
CA ASP A 453 2.82 -21.86 -24.32
C ASP A 453 3.30 -22.59 -23.05
N LYS A 454 2.33 -22.93 -22.20
CA LYS A 454 2.52 -23.57 -20.90
C LYS A 454 3.35 -24.86 -21.02
N THR A 455 3.25 -25.55 -22.15
CA THR A 455 4.04 -26.74 -22.50
C THR A 455 5.52 -26.42 -22.68
N LYS A 456 5.83 -25.38 -23.48
CA LYS A 456 7.21 -24.94 -23.71
C LYS A 456 7.86 -24.40 -22.45
N LEU A 457 7.12 -23.59 -21.67
CA LEU A 457 7.65 -23.05 -20.42
C LEU A 457 7.93 -24.15 -19.39
N ALA A 458 7.02 -25.13 -19.24
CA ALA A 458 7.25 -26.29 -18.37
C ALA A 458 8.49 -27.09 -18.82
N GLN A 459 8.66 -27.32 -20.13
CA GLN A 459 9.85 -27.97 -20.70
C GLN A 459 11.14 -27.16 -20.48
N GLN A 460 11.07 -25.82 -20.51
CA GLN A 460 12.21 -24.96 -20.19
C GLN A 460 12.58 -25.04 -18.70
N ILE A 461 11.59 -25.02 -17.81
CA ILE A 461 11.78 -25.15 -16.35
C ILE A 461 12.36 -26.53 -16.00
N GLU A 462 11.80 -27.61 -16.54
CA GLU A 462 12.30 -28.98 -16.31
C GLU A 462 13.76 -29.12 -16.78
N LYS A 463 14.07 -28.61 -17.97
CA LYS A 463 15.43 -28.62 -18.54
C LYS A 463 16.43 -27.76 -17.74
N LEU A 464 15.99 -26.62 -17.20
CA LEU A 464 16.82 -25.76 -16.34
C LEU A 464 17.04 -26.37 -14.96
N GLY A 465 16.03 -27.06 -14.42
CA GLY A 465 16.11 -27.82 -13.18
C GLY A 465 17.12 -28.96 -13.24
N GLN A 466 17.18 -29.66 -14.37
CA GLN A 466 18.14 -30.74 -14.69
C GLN A 466 19.55 -30.23 -15.07
N GLU A 467 19.82 -28.92 -15.02
CA GLU A 467 21.14 -28.39 -15.37
C GLU A 467 22.16 -28.68 -14.25
N VAL A 468 23.19 -29.49 -14.55
CA VAL A 468 24.20 -29.91 -13.56
C VAL A 468 25.26 -28.83 -13.35
N LEU A 469 25.02 -27.97 -12.36
CA LEU A 469 25.85 -26.85 -11.95
C LEU A 469 26.94 -27.30 -10.95
N THR A 470 28.09 -26.64 -10.98
CA THR A 470 29.13 -26.76 -9.94
C THR A 470 29.15 -25.48 -9.11
N VAL A 471 28.75 -25.57 -7.85
CA VAL A 471 28.52 -24.44 -6.94
C VAL A 471 29.49 -24.52 -5.76
N ARG A 472 30.02 -23.38 -5.32
CA ARG A 472 30.88 -23.29 -4.12
C ARG A 472 30.11 -22.60 -2.99
N TYR A 473 30.01 -23.26 -1.85
CA TYR A 473 29.43 -22.73 -0.62
C TYR A 473 30.53 -22.42 0.40
N MET A 474 30.36 -21.38 1.19
CA MET A 474 31.33 -20.90 2.19
C MET A 474 30.60 -20.37 3.43
N PRO A 475 31.24 -20.36 4.63
CA PRO A 475 30.65 -19.75 5.81
C PRO A 475 30.28 -18.28 5.56
N SER A 476 29.06 -17.90 5.95
CA SER A 476 28.56 -16.53 5.86
C SER A 476 29.28 -15.65 6.88
N GLN A 477 30.14 -14.75 6.40
CA GLN A 477 30.87 -13.81 7.24
C GLN A 477 29.95 -12.68 7.73
N ILE A 478 29.22 -12.97 8.81
CA ILE A 478 28.41 -11.99 9.56
C ILE A 478 29.30 -11.14 10.50
N THR A 479 30.52 -11.61 10.78
CA THR A 479 31.54 -10.94 11.60
C THR A 479 32.93 -11.07 10.97
N ASP A 480 33.85 -10.16 11.30
CA ASP A 480 35.26 -10.18 10.82
C ASP A 480 36.10 -11.35 11.35
N THR A 481 35.55 -12.23 12.18
CA THR A 481 36.24 -13.43 12.66
C THR A 481 36.24 -14.55 11.61
N PRO A 482 37.38 -15.22 11.37
CA PRO A 482 37.42 -16.45 10.60
C PRO A 482 36.43 -17.49 11.16
N SER A 483 35.83 -18.29 10.28
CA SER A 483 34.96 -19.39 10.71
C SER A 483 35.78 -20.52 11.32
N ASP A 484 35.34 -21.02 12.49
CA ASP A 484 35.95 -22.16 13.18
C ASP A 484 35.73 -23.52 12.46
N LEU A 485 34.91 -23.56 11.39
CA LEU A 485 34.58 -24.78 10.66
C LEU A 485 35.80 -25.35 9.92
N THR A 486 36.21 -26.56 10.32
CA THR A 486 37.35 -27.26 9.72
C THR A 486 36.94 -28.03 8.45
N ARG A 487 37.94 -28.53 7.73
CA ARG A 487 37.72 -29.47 6.61
C ARG A 487 36.99 -30.74 7.04
N GLU A 488 37.17 -31.19 8.28
CA GLU A 488 36.51 -32.41 8.80
C GLU A 488 35.02 -32.16 9.07
N ASP A 489 34.66 -30.94 9.51
CA ASP A 489 33.27 -30.50 9.66
C ASP A 489 32.58 -30.40 8.29
N PHE A 490 33.24 -29.79 7.29
CA PHE A 490 32.73 -29.81 5.91
C PHE A 490 32.60 -31.24 5.35
N GLN A 491 33.48 -32.18 5.73
CA GLN A 491 33.31 -33.60 5.38
C GLN A 491 32.16 -34.29 6.13
N ALA A 492 31.81 -33.85 7.34
CA ALA A 492 30.63 -34.35 8.06
C ALA A 492 29.34 -33.80 7.42
N ILE A 493 29.26 -32.49 7.21
CA ILE A 493 28.14 -31.79 6.58
C ILE A 493 27.85 -32.38 5.19
N GLY A 494 28.88 -32.52 4.33
CA GLY A 494 28.72 -33.10 3.00
C GLY A 494 28.15 -34.52 3.02
N ARG A 495 28.57 -35.37 3.97
CA ARG A 495 28.02 -36.73 4.14
C ARG A 495 26.57 -36.72 4.65
N GLN A 496 26.19 -35.77 5.50
CA GLN A 496 24.80 -35.61 5.94
C GLN A 496 23.91 -35.12 4.79
N MET A 497 24.38 -34.18 3.97
CA MET A 497 23.66 -33.71 2.78
C MET A 497 23.33 -34.86 1.81
N GLN A 498 24.32 -35.73 1.53
CA GLN A 498 24.13 -36.92 0.68
C GLN A 498 23.16 -37.98 1.26
N GLN A 499 22.81 -37.88 2.56
CA GLN A 499 21.83 -38.75 3.20
C GLN A 499 20.43 -38.11 3.30
N LEU A 500 20.37 -36.78 3.46
CA LEU A 500 19.13 -36.02 3.67
C LEU A 500 18.50 -35.53 2.37
N ILE A 501 19.31 -35.23 1.35
CA ILE A 501 18.87 -34.67 0.08
C ILE A 501 19.14 -35.72 -1.00
N GLU A 502 18.08 -36.34 -1.51
CA GLU A 502 18.11 -37.25 -2.67
C GLU A 502 19.21 -38.34 -2.61
N PRO A 503 19.20 -39.24 -1.61
CA PRO A 503 20.27 -40.24 -1.40
C PRO A 503 20.47 -41.24 -2.57
N ASP A 504 19.57 -41.26 -3.55
CA ASP A 504 19.69 -42.05 -4.77
C ASP A 504 20.46 -41.33 -5.90
N SER A 505 20.56 -39.98 -5.91
CA SER A 505 21.17 -39.20 -7.00
C SER A 505 22.68 -38.94 -6.85
N TRP A 506 23.30 -39.36 -5.74
CA TRP A 506 24.75 -39.25 -5.49
C TRP A 506 25.55 -40.51 -5.87
N ARG A 507 25.05 -41.29 -6.84
CA ARG A 507 25.54 -42.66 -7.14
C ARG A 507 26.47 -42.77 -8.34
N ASP A 508 26.72 -41.66 -9.03
CA ASP A 508 27.55 -41.59 -10.23
C ASP A 508 28.66 -40.54 -10.08
N ASP A 509 29.65 -40.59 -10.98
CA ASP A 509 30.80 -39.68 -10.97
C ASP A 509 30.46 -38.23 -11.41
N THR A 510 29.20 -37.94 -11.78
CA THR A 510 28.75 -36.62 -12.24
C THR A 510 28.13 -35.76 -11.14
N HIS A 511 27.62 -36.39 -10.07
CA HIS A 511 26.99 -35.74 -8.89
C HIS A 511 27.86 -35.93 -7.64
N PHE A 512 28.50 -34.87 -7.11
CA PHE A 512 29.46 -34.99 -6.00
C PHE A 512 29.47 -33.81 -5.01
N ILE A 513 29.96 -34.08 -3.79
CA ILE A 513 30.31 -33.04 -2.80
C ILE A 513 31.78 -33.18 -2.42
N LEU A 514 32.54 -32.09 -2.54
CA LEU A 514 33.96 -32.01 -2.22
C LEU A 514 34.21 -30.99 -1.10
N ALA A 515 34.67 -31.48 0.06
CA ALA A 515 35.03 -30.65 1.20
C ALA A 515 36.45 -30.06 1.07
N THR A 516 36.52 -28.72 1.04
CA THR A 516 37.75 -27.93 0.98
C THR A 516 38.18 -27.45 2.38
N GLN A 517 39.25 -26.67 2.49
CA GLN A 517 39.68 -26.06 3.76
C GLN A 517 38.81 -24.88 4.23
N GLY A 518 37.89 -24.39 3.39
CA GLY A 518 37.05 -23.22 3.70
C GLY A 518 35.80 -23.20 2.85
N GLY A 519 34.97 -24.25 3.00
CA GLY A 519 33.72 -24.42 2.27
C GLY A 519 33.58 -25.74 1.50
N LEU A 520 32.41 -25.91 0.88
CA LEU A 520 32.03 -27.05 0.06
C LEU A 520 32.07 -26.67 -1.43
N ILE A 521 32.43 -27.61 -2.29
CA ILE A 521 32.13 -27.56 -3.72
C ILE A 521 31.15 -28.68 -4.02
N VAL A 522 29.95 -28.34 -4.47
CA VAL A 522 28.86 -29.25 -4.78
C VAL A 522 28.62 -29.23 -6.28
N ARG A 523 28.62 -30.40 -6.92
CA ARG A 523 28.16 -30.57 -8.31
C ARG A 523 26.86 -31.37 -8.31
N HIS A 524 25.77 -30.75 -8.73
CA HIS A 524 24.44 -31.37 -8.86
C HIS A 524 23.50 -30.55 -9.76
N GLU A 525 22.37 -31.12 -10.15
CA GLU A 525 21.22 -30.47 -10.78
C GLU A 525 20.75 -29.23 -9.99
N ARG A 526 20.32 -28.18 -10.71
CA ARG A 526 19.84 -26.89 -10.16
C ARG A 526 18.78 -27.07 -9.07
N ASN A 527 17.76 -27.90 -9.33
CA ASN A 527 16.68 -28.22 -8.37
C ASN A 527 17.19 -28.77 -7.02
N THR A 528 18.37 -29.36 -7.01
CA THR A 528 18.97 -30.01 -5.84
C THR A 528 20.02 -29.12 -5.19
N GLN A 529 20.71 -28.27 -5.96
CA GLN A 529 21.50 -27.14 -5.46
C GLN A 529 20.64 -26.14 -4.66
N GLU A 530 19.38 -25.92 -5.03
CA GLU A 530 18.42 -25.09 -4.28
C GLU A 530 18.08 -25.69 -2.91
N LYS A 531 17.78 -27.00 -2.85
CA LYS A 531 17.54 -27.73 -1.59
C LYS A 531 18.77 -27.70 -0.68
N ILE A 532 19.96 -27.79 -1.29
CA ILE A 532 21.26 -27.69 -0.63
C ILE A 532 21.49 -26.28 -0.08
N ALA A 533 21.23 -25.22 -0.85
CA ALA A 533 21.36 -23.84 -0.40
C ALA A 533 20.46 -23.56 0.81
N LYS A 534 19.19 -23.98 0.75
CA LYS A 534 18.23 -23.86 1.87
C LYS A 534 18.69 -24.56 3.15
N LEU A 535 19.32 -25.74 3.04
CA LEU A 535 19.83 -26.48 4.21
C LEU A 535 21.13 -25.89 4.77
N LEU A 536 22.04 -25.42 3.89
CA LEU A 536 23.32 -24.84 4.30
C LEU A 536 23.17 -23.46 4.94
N ASP A 537 22.22 -22.64 4.47
CA ASP A 537 21.93 -21.33 5.05
C ASP A 537 21.47 -21.41 6.52
N GLN A 538 20.64 -22.40 6.84
CA GLN A 538 20.19 -22.68 8.22
C GLN A 538 21.33 -22.99 9.21
N ILE A 539 22.52 -23.32 8.72
CA ILE A 539 23.74 -23.54 9.51
C ILE A 539 24.84 -22.50 9.22
N GLY A 540 24.48 -21.34 8.64
CA GLY A 540 25.38 -20.22 8.42
C GLY A 540 26.38 -20.42 7.27
N ILE A 541 26.08 -21.31 6.30
CA ILE A 541 26.93 -21.59 5.14
C ILE A 541 26.21 -21.11 3.87
N GLY A 542 26.54 -19.91 3.43
CA GLY A 542 25.98 -19.29 2.23
C GLY A 542 26.81 -19.53 0.96
N LEU A 543 26.54 -18.69 -0.03
CA LEU A 543 27.35 -18.55 -1.25
C LEU A 543 28.35 -17.40 -1.11
N PRO A 544 29.48 -17.41 -1.85
CA PRO A 544 30.48 -16.36 -1.77
C PRO A 544 29.88 -15.00 -2.19
N VAL A 545 29.81 -14.07 -1.24
CA VAL A 545 29.34 -12.71 -1.47
C VAL A 545 30.28 -12.01 -2.49
N PRO A 546 29.76 -11.40 -3.57
CA PRO A 546 30.59 -10.61 -4.46
C PRO A 546 31.17 -9.43 -3.69
N ALA A 547 32.48 -9.19 -3.83
CA ALA A 547 33.15 -8.11 -3.11
C ALA A 547 32.53 -6.75 -3.51
N LYS A 548 31.91 -6.03 -2.54
CA LYS A 548 31.36 -4.69 -2.77
C LYS A 548 32.42 -3.81 -3.43
N ASN A 549 32.10 -3.29 -4.62
CA ASN A 549 32.99 -2.42 -5.37
C ASN A 549 33.28 -1.16 -4.54
N LYS A 550 34.51 -1.04 -4.01
CA LYS A 550 34.97 0.21 -3.38
C LYS A 550 35.21 1.27 -4.45
N ARG A 551 34.13 1.92 -4.86
CA ARG A 551 34.11 3.24 -5.48
C ARG A 551 33.17 4.12 -4.66
N ASP A 552 33.53 5.40 -4.59
CA ASP A 552 32.71 6.47 -4.01
C ASP A 552 32.29 6.32 -2.53
N THR A 553 33.19 5.78 -1.70
CA THR A 553 33.46 6.48 -0.42
C THR A 553 34.27 7.73 -0.73
N GLY A 554 33.59 8.85 -0.98
CA GLY A 554 34.23 10.13 -1.29
C GLY A 554 35.22 10.54 -0.20
N THR A 555 36.44 10.93 -0.58
CA THR A 555 37.44 11.39 0.38
C THR A 555 37.13 12.83 0.82
N ASP A 556 36.54 13.00 1.99
CA ASP A 556 36.68 14.26 2.72
C ASP A 556 38.17 14.49 3.02
N LYS A 557 38.74 15.55 2.43
CA LYS A 557 40.11 16.00 2.64
C LYS A 557 40.12 17.32 3.41
N SER A 558 39.68 17.28 4.67
CA SER A 558 39.65 18.46 5.56
C SER A 558 40.39 18.25 6.91
N GLN A 559 41.46 17.45 6.95
CA GLN A 559 42.37 17.45 8.10
C GLN A 559 43.84 17.15 7.75
N THR A 560 44.71 18.14 7.96
CA THR A 560 46.16 18.06 7.81
C THR A 560 46.79 17.59 9.13
N PRO A 561 47.73 16.62 9.16
CA PRO A 561 48.37 16.19 10.40
C PRO A 561 49.31 17.27 10.98
N ALA A 562 49.20 17.54 12.27
CA ALA A 562 50.16 18.37 13.01
C ALA A 562 51.33 17.51 13.52
N THR A 563 52.48 17.57 12.85
CA THR A 563 53.71 16.92 13.31
C THR A 563 54.29 17.66 14.51
N GLN A 564 54.59 16.94 15.60
CA GLN A 564 55.34 17.47 16.73
C GLN A 564 56.86 17.34 16.50
N GLU A 565 57.59 18.45 16.56
CA GLU A 565 59.01 18.47 16.95
C GLU A 565 59.25 19.53 18.04
N PRO A 566 60.25 19.37 18.94
CA PRO A 566 60.30 20.10 20.20
C PRO A 566 61.34 21.22 20.28
N GLY A 567 60.98 22.31 20.99
CA GLY A 567 61.91 23.15 21.74
C GLY A 567 62.15 24.57 21.19
N GLY A 568 62.13 25.55 22.10
CA GLY A 568 62.49 26.95 21.82
C GLY A 568 61.84 27.94 22.79
N MET A 569 62.63 28.65 23.59
CA MET A 569 62.16 29.83 24.36
C MET A 569 62.16 31.06 23.43
N GLY A 570 61.16 31.96 23.53
CA GLY A 570 61.09 33.11 22.61
C GLY A 570 59.99 34.14 22.90
N SER A 571 60.18 34.91 23.96
CA SER A 571 59.47 36.14 24.36
C SER A 571 58.77 37.03 23.29
N SER A 572 57.55 37.46 23.65
CA SER A 572 57.04 38.86 23.65
C SER A 572 56.63 39.65 22.38
N PHE A 573 55.45 40.26 22.49
CA PHE A 573 55.00 41.60 22.03
C PHE A 573 54.52 41.85 20.56
N THR A 574 53.19 41.89 20.39
CA THR A 574 52.30 43.01 19.93
C THR A 574 52.66 43.92 18.71
N PRO A 575 51.69 44.65 18.08
CA PRO A 575 51.48 44.59 16.63
C PRO A 575 51.75 45.94 15.90
N PRO A 576 51.22 46.13 14.68
CA PRO A 576 50.13 47.12 14.57
C PRO A 576 48.97 46.74 13.61
N GLN A 577 48.07 47.72 13.44
CA GLN A 577 46.90 47.82 12.56
C GLN A 577 47.27 47.67 11.05
N ASP A 578 46.36 47.54 10.07
CA ASP A 578 45.27 48.49 9.76
C ASP A 578 44.27 48.02 8.67
N GLY A 579 43.21 48.80 8.44
CA GLY A 579 42.59 48.95 7.11
C GLY A 579 41.36 48.10 6.70
N GLN A 580 40.18 48.73 6.67
CA GLN A 580 39.25 48.95 5.52
C GLN A 580 39.26 48.01 4.28
N GLN A 581 38.19 47.81 3.49
CA GLN A 581 36.72 48.05 3.54
C GLN A 581 36.07 47.41 2.27
N GLY A 582 34.76 47.10 2.30
CA GLY A 582 33.97 46.68 1.11
C GLY A 582 34.19 45.22 0.67
N GLY A 583 33.22 44.48 0.13
CA GLY A 583 31.79 44.75 -0.04
C GLY A 583 31.39 45.37 -1.38
N PHE A 584 30.85 44.56 -2.30
CA PHE A 584 29.66 44.86 -3.13
C PHE A 584 29.25 43.63 -3.96
N PHE A 585 27.92 43.45 -4.09
CA PHE A 585 27.19 42.40 -4.84
C PHE A 585 27.32 40.96 -4.31
#